data_AF-A0A946H309-F1
#
_entry.id   AF-A0A946H309-F1
#
_cell.length_a   1.000
_cell.length_b   1.000
_cell.length_c   1.000
_cell.angle_alpha   90.00
_cell.angle_beta   90.00
_cell.angle_gamma   90.00
#
_symmetry.space_group_name_H-M   'P 1'
#
loop_
_entity.id
_entity.type
_entity.pdbx_description
1 polymer ?
#
loop_
_entity_poly.entity_id
_entity_poly.type
_entity_poly.pdbx_seq_one_letter_code
_entity_poly.pdbx_strand_id
1 'polypeptide(L)'
;YFVLEKYVFPHLTKEPEDHLQTAFDRPLTADSLLKWAVDHRFINGTKSMVIDLDRCVRCDDCVSACASTHGGNPRFVRHGKEHDHWMVANACMHCIDPVCMIGCPTGAIHREEATGMVVINDETCIGCQTCANACPYDNIRMVEINSSDDTSIFDSESGIPLMKATKCDFCYDQPGGPACVRACAHDAIMRTSIVELAQIAEVR
;
A
#
# COMPACT_ATOMS: atom_id res chain seq x y z
N TYR A 1 -20.74 -44.56 -6.72
CA TYR A 1 -19.88 -43.75 -7.60
C TYR A 1 -20.55 -43.42 -8.94
N PHE A 2 -21.06 -44.38 -9.72
CA PHE A 2 -21.57 -44.16 -11.08
C PHE A 2 -22.75 -43.17 -11.30
N VAL A 3 -23.67 -42.96 -10.34
CA VAL A 3 -24.84 -42.09 -10.55
C VAL A 3 -24.48 -40.61 -10.46
N LEU A 4 -23.61 -40.24 -9.52
CA LEU A 4 -23.20 -38.85 -9.32
C LEU A 4 -22.37 -38.35 -10.50
N GLU A 5 -21.41 -39.14 -10.98
CA GLU A 5 -20.59 -38.81 -12.15
C GLU A 5 -21.44 -38.68 -13.42
N LYS A 6 -22.44 -39.55 -13.62
CA LYS A 6 -23.25 -39.57 -14.84
C LYS A 6 -24.30 -38.45 -14.92
N TYR A 7 -24.88 -38.05 -13.79
CA TYR A 7 -26.04 -37.15 -13.78
C TYR A 7 -25.79 -35.81 -13.09
N VAL A 8 -24.81 -35.73 -12.19
CA VAL A 8 -24.50 -34.51 -11.42
C VAL A 8 -23.22 -33.85 -11.93
N PHE A 9 -22.20 -34.64 -12.29
CA PHE A 9 -20.90 -34.14 -12.77
C PHE A 9 -20.49 -34.69 -14.16
N PRO A 10 -21.36 -34.64 -15.19
CA PRO A 10 -21.13 -35.31 -16.48
C PRO A 10 -19.94 -34.75 -17.29
N HIS A 11 -19.36 -33.63 -16.87
CA HIS A 11 -18.27 -32.93 -17.57
C HIS A 11 -17.06 -32.66 -16.67
N LEU A 12 -16.98 -33.29 -15.49
CA LEU A 12 -15.80 -33.19 -14.64
C LEU A 12 -14.71 -34.11 -15.24
N THR A 13 -13.86 -33.53 -16.09
CA THR A 13 -12.83 -34.26 -16.85
C THR A 13 -11.49 -34.35 -16.13
N LYS A 14 -11.32 -33.57 -15.06
CA LYS A 14 -10.17 -33.63 -14.15
C LYS A 14 -10.64 -34.08 -12.78
N GLU A 15 -9.89 -34.99 -12.19
CA GLU A 15 -9.94 -35.24 -10.75
C GLU A 15 -9.78 -33.88 -10.03
N PRO A 16 -10.64 -33.56 -9.04
CA PRO A 16 -10.46 -32.36 -8.24
C PRO A 16 -9.11 -32.45 -7.53
N GLU A 17 -8.34 -31.36 -7.60
CA GLU A 17 -7.04 -31.29 -6.94
C GLU A 17 -7.22 -31.52 -5.43
N ASP A 18 -6.39 -32.40 -4.86
CA ASP A 18 -6.39 -32.62 -3.42
C ASP A 18 -5.68 -31.44 -2.73
N HIS A 19 -6.47 -30.39 -2.52
CA HIS A 19 -6.00 -29.16 -1.88
C HIS A 19 -5.51 -29.39 -0.45
N LEU A 20 -5.99 -30.44 0.23
CA LEU A 20 -5.53 -30.78 1.58
C LEU A 20 -4.13 -31.39 1.53
N GLN A 21 -3.92 -32.38 0.67
CA GLN A 21 -2.61 -33.00 0.51
C GLN A 21 -1.57 -31.98 0.01
N THR A 22 -1.97 -31.12 -0.93
CA THR A 22 -1.12 -30.03 -1.44
C THR A 22 -0.73 -29.05 -0.33
N ALA A 23 -1.63 -28.76 0.61
CA ALA A 23 -1.34 -27.91 1.77
C ALA A 23 -0.41 -28.59 2.78
N PHE A 24 -0.51 -29.92 2.96
CA PHE A 24 0.37 -30.69 3.85
C PHE A 24 1.79 -30.87 3.32
N ASP A 25 1.94 -31.00 2.00
CA ASP A 25 3.24 -31.19 1.35
C ASP A 25 4.01 -29.88 1.17
N ARG A 26 3.37 -28.74 1.46
CA ARG A 26 3.95 -27.39 1.36
C ARG A 26 4.97 -27.18 2.49
N PRO A 27 6.25 -26.88 2.19
CA PRO A 27 7.27 -26.74 3.22
C PRO A 27 6.99 -25.54 4.13
N LEU A 28 7.24 -25.67 5.43
CA LEU A 28 7.04 -24.60 6.43
C LEU A 28 7.77 -23.29 6.08
N THR A 29 8.84 -23.37 5.30
CA THR A 29 9.57 -22.20 4.78
C THR A 29 8.80 -21.43 3.71
N ALA A 30 7.93 -22.09 2.94
CA ALA A 30 7.05 -21.44 1.95
C ALA A 30 6.02 -20.50 2.62
N ASP A 31 5.74 -20.72 3.91
CA ASP A 31 4.81 -19.88 4.67
C ASP A 31 5.51 -18.85 5.56
N SER A 32 6.85 -18.78 5.53
CA SER A 32 7.62 -17.86 6.37
C SER A 32 7.31 -16.40 6.07
N LEU A 33 7.24 -16.01 4.79
CA LEU A 33 6.88 -14.66 4.35
C LEU A 33 5.43 -14.31 4.72
N LEU A 34 4.49 -15.23 4.49
CA LEU A 34 3.08 -15.00 4.81
C LEU A 34 2.88 -14.86 6.32
N LYS A 35 3.53 -15.73 7.11
CA LYS A 35 3.52 -15.63 8.57
C LYS A 35 4.12 -14.30 9.04
N TRP A 36 5.29 -13.91 8.53
CA TRP A 36 5.91 -12.64 8.86
C TRP A 36 4.99 -11.47 8.53
N ALA A 37 4.31 -11.50 7.39
CA ALA A 37 3.40 -10.45 6.99
C ALA A 37 2.11 -10.39 7.84
N VAL A 38 1.61 -11.54 8.32
CA VAL A 38 0.52 -11.61 9.29
C VAL A 38 0.95 -11.01 10.63
N ASP A 39 2.13 -11.37 11.13
CA ASP A 39 2.67 -10.87 12.40
C ASP A 39 2.82 -9.33 12.38
N HIS A 40 3.13 -8.75 11.21
CA HIS A 40 3.22 -7.30 10.98
C HIS A 40 1.93 -6.66 10.43
N ARG A 41 0.85 -7.44 10.30
CA ARG A 41 -0.47 -7.01 9.78
C ARG A 41 -0.47 -6.50 8.32
N PHE A 42 0.60 -6.73 7.56
CA PHE A 42 0.69 -6.30 6.16
C PHE A 42 -0.33 -6.99 5.25
N ILE A 43 -0.91 -8.12 5.66
CA ILE A 43 -1.98 -8.81 4.94
C ILE A 43 -3.22 -7.92 4.69
N ASN A 44 -3.41 -6.87 5.50
CA ASN A 44 -4.50 -5.91 5.34
C ASN A 44 -4.30 -4.96 4.16
N GLY A 45 -3.07 -4.84 3.65
CA GLY A 45 -2.70 -3.93 2.57
C GLY A 45 -3.07 -4.47 1.19
N THR A 46 -3.79 -3.68 0.40
CA THR A 46 -4.10 -4.04 -1.00
C THR A 46 -3.08 -3.49 -2.00
N LYS A 47 -2.33 -2.46 -1.58
CA LYS A 47 -1.29 -1.78 -2.37
C LYS A 47 -0.08 -1.48 -1.49
N SER A 48 0.46 -2.49 -0.82
CA SER A 48 1.69 -2.36 -0.04
C SER A 48 2.85 -1.97 -0.96
N MET A 49 3.75 -1.11 -0.49
CA MET A 49 5.00 -0.81 -1.23
C MET A 49 6.04 -1.85 -0.85
N VAL A 50 6.46 -2.65 -1.83
CA VAL A 50 7.46 -3.69 -1.63
C VAL A 50 8.69 -3.36 -2.45
N ILE A 51 9.86 -3.51 -1.86
CA ILE A 51 11.16 -3.31 -2.50
C ILE A 51 11.95 -4.62 -2.46
N ASP A 52 12.35 -5.10 -3.62
CA ASP A 52 13.34 -6.16 -3.83
C ASP A 52 14.75 -5.60 -3.55
N LEU A 53 15.34 -6.02 -2.44
CA LEU A 53 16.65 -5.57 -2.00
C LEU A 53 17.80 -6.13 -2.84
N ASP A 54 17.60 -7.24 -3.56
CA ASP A 54 18.61 -7.77 -4.48
C ASP A 54 18.68 -6.93 -5.77
N ARG A 55 17.60 -6.21 -6.11
CA ARG A 55 17.54 -5.31 -7.27
C ARG A 55 17.76 -3.84 -6.89
N CYS A 56 17.51 -3.46 -5.64
CA CYS A 56 17.56 -2.05 -5.22
C CYS A 56 19.00 -1.56 -5.01
N VAL A 57 19.48 -0.71 -5.92
CA VAL A 57 20.80 -0.07 -5.81
C VAL A 57 20.82 1.18 -4.92
N ARG A 58 19.70 1.50 -4.26
CA ARG A 58 19.55 2.65 -3.33
C ARG A 58 19.85 4.02 -3.97
N CYS A 59 19.49 4.23 -5.24
CA CYS A 59 19.71 5.50 -5.96
C CYS A 59 18.78 6.67 -5.56
N ASP A 60 17.72 6.40 -4.79
CA ASP A 60 16.69 7.37 -4.38
C ASP A 60 15.80 7.96 -5.48
N ASP A 61 15.90 7.49 -6.73
CA ASP A 61 15.04 7.96 -7.84
C ASP A 61 13.54 7.82 -7.54
N CYS A 62 13.14 6.75 -6.86
CA CYS A 62 11.74 6.55 -6.47
C CYS A 62 11.25 7.58 -5.43
N VAL A 63 12.14 8.07 -4.55
CA VAL A 63 11.83 9.10 -3.56
C VAL A 63 11.74 10.46 -4.25
N SER A 64 12.74 10.78 -5.07
CA SER A 64 12.80 12.02 -5.86
C SER A 64 11.59 12.16 -6.78
N ALA A 65 11.22 11.10 -7.51
CA ALA A 65 10.06 11.11 -8.38
C ALA A 65 8.75 11.35 -7.61
N CYS A 66 8.58 10.72 -6.44
CA CYS A 66 7.41 10.95 -5.61
C CYS A 66 7.35 12.40 -5.10
N ALA A 67 8.47 12.95 -4.64
CA ALA A 67 8.54 14.35 -4.22
C ALA A 67 8.18 15.30 -5.38
N SER A 68 8.78 15.11 -6.56
CA SER A 68 8.50 15.95 -7.74
C SER A 68 7.03 15.89 -8.19
N THR A 69 6.37 14.72 -8.08
CA THR A 69 4.94 14.60 -8.35
C THR A 69 4.06 15.31 -7.32
N HIS A 70 4.55 15.44 -6.08
CA HIS A 70 3.77 15.96 -4.96
C HIS A 70 4.38 17.21 -4.33
N GLY A 71 4.85 18.16 -5.15
CA GLY A 71 5.26 19.49 -4.69
C GLY A 71 6.41 19.47 -3.67
N GLY A 72 7.41 18.60 -3.87
CA GLY A 72 8.56 18.46 -2.98
C GLY A 72 8.31 17.57 -1.75
N ASN A 73 7.11 17.02 -1.59
CA ASN A 73 6.74 16.19 -0.44
C ASN A 73 6.68 14.69 -0.81
N PRO A 74 7.75 13.91 -0.60
CA PRO A 74 7.70 12.46 -0.83
C PRO A 74 6.73 11.80 0.16
N ARG A 75 5.70 11.15 -0.37
CA ARG A 75 4.57 10.58 0.40
C ARG A 75 4.83 9.17 0.96
N PHE A 76 6.09 8.74 1.01
CA PHE A 76 6.56 7.50 1.65
C PHE A 76 8.00 7.66 2.17
N VAL A 77 8.47 6.69 2.97
CA VAL A 77 9.88 6.57 3.38
C VAL A 77 10.43 5.26 2.83
N ARG A 78 11.61 5.30 2.17
CA ARG A 78 12.29 4.13 1.57
C ARG A 78 13.03 3.27 2.61
N HIS A 79 12.38 3.05 3.75
CA HIS A 79 12.79 2.14 4.81
C HIS A 79 11.54 1.44 5.32
N GLY A 80 11.70 0.28 5.96
CA GLY A 80 10.57 -0.48 6.47
C GLY A 80 11.00 -1.78 7.09
N LYS A 81 10.05 -2.70 7.25
CA LYS A 81 10.33 -4.03 7.78
C LYS A 81 10.83 -4.92 6.65
N GLU A 82 11.85 -5.71 6.94
CA GLU A 82 12.49 -6.61 5.99
C GLU A 82 12.23 -8.07 6.37
N HIS A 83 12.11 -8.93 5.35
CA HIS A 83 12.09 -10.39 5.44
C HIS A 83 12.82 -10.94 4.22
N ASP A 84 13.93 -11.66 4.46
CA ASP A 84 14.89 -12.06 3.43
C ASP A 84 15.32 -10.86 2.56
N HIS A 85 15.14 -10.92 1.25
CA HIS A 85 15.44 -9.82 0.31
C HIS A 85 14.25 -8.88 0.07
N TRP A 86 13.14 -9.03 0.78
CA TRP A 86 11.95 -8.18 0.62
C TRP A 86 11.87 -7.13 1.72
N MET A 87 11.65 -5.88 1.34
CA MET A 87 11.31 -4.80 2.26
C MET A 87 9.88 -4.33 2.00
N VAL A 88 9.04 -4.32 3.02
CA VAL A 88 7.77 -3.58 3.01
C VAL A 88 8.04 -2.18 3.52
N ALA A 89 8.14 -1.21 2.59
CA ALA A 89 8.49 0.18 2.89
C ALA A 89 7.33 0.94 3.56
N ASN A 90 7.66 1.96 4.35
CA ASN A 90 6.72 2.85 5.02
C ASN A 90 5.99 3.76 4.01
N ALA A 91 4.96 3.20 3.36
CA ALA A 91 4.03 3.87 2.48
C ALA A 91 2.59 3.43 2.80
N CYS A 92 1.60 4.29 2.53
CA CYS A 92 0.19 3.90 2.71
C CYS A 92 -0.10 2.58 1.98
N MET A 93 -0.72 1.64 2.70
CA MET A 93 -1.03 0.28 2.24
C MET A 93 -2.34 0.20 1.45
N HIS A 94 -3.14 1.28 1.45
CA HIS A 94 -4.52 1.32 0.94
C HIS A 94 -5.33 0.12 1.44
N CYS A 95 -5.46 0.02 2.77
CA CYS A 95 -6.03 -1.15 3.43
C CYS A 95 -7.40 -1.54 2.88
N ILE A 96 -7.71 -2.84 2.93
CA ILE A 96 -9.05 -3.35 2.66
C ILE A 96 -10.07 -2.74 3.64
N ASP A 97 -9.71 -2.70 4.93
CA ASP A 97 -10.48 -2.09 6.01
C ASP A 97 -9.70 -0.91 6.63
N PRO A 98 -9.80 0.29 6.05
CA PRO A 98 -9.00 1.45 6.44
C PRO A 98 -9.56 2.10 7.71
N VAL A 99 -9.03 1.68 8.87
CA VAL A 99 -9.36 2.29 10.16
C VAL A 99 -9.12 3.81 10.20
N CYS A 100 -8.19 4.33 9.39
CA CYS A 100 -7.90 5.75 9.29
C CYS A 100 -9.01 6.58 8.63
N MET A 101 -9.97 5.95 7.94
CA MET A 101 -11.18 6.63 7.44
C MET A 101 -12.20 6.90 8.55
N ILE A 102 -12.15 6.14 9.64
CA ILE A 102 -13.09 6.24 10.74
C ILE A 102 -12.77 7.51 11.54
N GLY A 103 -13.80 8.33 11.81
CA GLY A 103 -13.67 9.50 12.65
C GLY A 103 -13.15 10.76 11.95
N CYS A 104 -12.99 10.76 10.62
CA CYS A 104 -12.75 11.99 9.88
C CYS A 104 -14.02 12.86 9.89
N PRO A 105 -14.03 14.04 10.55
CA PRO A 105 -15.26 14.81 10.74
C PRO A 105 -15.78 15.43 9.45
N THR A 106 -14.92 15.63 8.45
CA THR A 106 -15.27 16.22 7.15
C THR A 106 -15.39 15.19 6.03
N GLY A 107 -15.09 13.92 6.29
CA GLY A 107 -14.98 12.90 5.25
C GLY A 107 -13.81 13.09 4.27
N ALA A 108 -12.81 13.91 4.63
CA ALA A 108 -11.67 14.20 3.76
C ALA A 108 -10.90 12.94 3.33
N ILE A 109 -10.69 12.00 4.25
CA ILE A 109 -10.12 10.69 3.93
C ILE A 109 -11.25 9.71 3.58
N HIS A 110 -11.22 9.17 2.36
CA HIS A 110 -12.29 8.31 1.84
C HIS A 110 -11.73 7.30 0.84
N ARG A 111 -12.55 6.32 0.44
CA ARG A 111 -12.26 5.40 -0.66
C ARG A 111 -12.78 6.02 -1.96
N GLU A 112 -11.89 6.27 -2.89
CA GLU A 112 -12.24 6.77 -4.22
C GLU A 112 -12.94 5.65 -5.01
N GLU A 113 -14.08 5.96 -5.63
CA GLU A 113 -15.01 4.96 -6.16
C GLU A 113 -14.49 4.24 -7.41
N ALA A 114 -13.78 4.94 -8.30
CA ALA A 114 -13.34 4.37 -9.57
C ALA A 114 -12.14 3.42 -9.42
N THR A 115 -11.22 3.75 -8.52
CA THR A 115 -9.95 3.05 -8.32
C THR A 115 -9.94 2.17 -7.07
N GLY A 116 -10.86 2.42 -6.14
CA GLY A 116 -10.88 1.79 -4.82
C GLY A 116 -9.75 2.25 -3.91
N MET A 117 -8.97 3.28 -4.28
CA MET A 117 -7.86 3.77 -3.47
C MET A 117 -8.38 4.58 -2.29
N VAL A 118 -7.80 4.36 -1.11
CA VAL A 118 -7.97 5.28 0.02
C VAL A 118 -7.21 6.56 -0.32
N VAL A 119 -7.86 7.72 -0.35
CA VAL A 119 -7.28 9.03 -0.71
C VAL A 119 -7.63 10.09 0.34
N ILE A 120 -6.90 11.20 0.36
CA ILE A 120 -7.21 12.37 1.19
C ILE A 120 -7.56 13.51 0.23
N ASN A 121 -8.74 14.08 0.37
CA ASN A 121 -9.10 15.32 -0.31
C ASN A 121 -8.51 16.50 0.47
N ASP A 122 -7.54 17.17 -0.14
CA ASP A 122 -6.84 18.30 0.48
C ASP A 122 -7.76 19.50 0.71
N GLU A 123 -8.80 19.71 -0.09
CA GLU A 123 -9.73 20.85 0.06
C GLU A 123 -10.60 20.71 1.31
N THR A 124 -10.99 19.50 1.68
CA THR A 124 -11.85 19.23 2.85
C THR A 124 -11.06 18.79 4.09
N CYS A 125 -9.75 18.58 3.97
CA CYS A 125 -8.87 18.26 5.09
C CYS A 125 -8.63 19.49 5.98
N ILE A 126 -9.15 19.44 7.20
CA ILE A 126 -9.00 20.50 8.20
C ILE A 126 -7.81 20.30 9.16
N GLY A 127 -6.93 19.33 8.89
CA GLY A 127 -5.72 19.16 9.70
C GLY A 127 -5.90 18.55 11.09
N CYS A 128 -7.07 17.99 11.43
CA CYS A 128 -7.39 17.48 12.78
C CYS A 128 -6.57 16.26 13.26
N GLN A 129 -5.72 15.68 12.40
CA GLN A 129 -4.81 14.56 12.72
C GLN A 129 -5.47 13.22 13.12
N THR A 130 -6.79 13.12 13.17
CA THR A 130 -7.49 11.88 13.53
C THR A 130 -7.05 10.68 12.69
N CYS A 131 -6.96 10.87 11.37
CA CYS A 131 -6.52 9.81 10.46
C CYS A 131 -5.05 9.42 10.67
N ALA A 132 -4.19 10.38 10.99
CA ALA A 132 -2.77 10.14 11.28
C ALA A 132 -2.61 9.27 12.52
N ASN A 133 -3.28 9.64 13.61
CA ASN A 133 -3.26 8.90 14.87
C ASN A 133 -3.90 7.50 14.76
N ALA A 134 -4.84 7.32 13.82
CA ALA A 134 -5.52 6.05 13.60
C ALA A 134 -4.74 5.08 12.71
N CYS A 135 -3.72 5.53 11.97
CA CYS A 135 -2.99 4.65 11.04
C CYS A 135 -2.10 3.67 11.82
N PRO A 136 -2.32 2.34 11.72
CA PRO A 136 -1.55 1.37 12.50
C PRO A 136 -0.11 1.17 11.98
N TYR A 137 0.28 1.91 10.95
CA TYR A 137 1.59 1.82 10.30
C TYR A 137 2.32 3.17 10.26
N ASP A 138 1.75 4.21 10.86
CA ASP A 138 2.31 5.58 10.88
C ASP A 138 2.60 6.16 9.48
N ASN A 139 1.83 5.73 8.48
CA ASN A 139 2.04 6.09 7.06
C ASN A 139 1.29 7.36 6.63
N ILE A 140 0.67 8.07 7.56
CA ILE A 140 -0.01 9.36 7.33
C ILE A 140 0.73 10.41 8.16
N ARG A 141 1.27 11.42 7.48
CA ARG A 141 2.03 12.51 8.08
C ARG A 141 1.24 13.81 8.05
N MET A 142 1.52 14.70 8.98
CA MET A 142 1.04 16.08 8.93
C MET A 142 2.11 16.94 8.26
N VAL A 143 1.74 17.70 7.24
CA VAL A 143 2.64 18.61 6.53
C VAL A 143 2.07 20.01 6.50
N GLU A 144 2.96 21.00 6.52
CA GLU A 144 2.60 22.39 6.32
C GLU A 144 1.96 22.57 4.94
N ILE A 145 0.95 23.43 4.85
CA ILE A 145 0.40 23.85 3.58
C ILE A 145 1.07 25.13 3.13
N ASN A 146 1.41 25.16 1.85
CA ASN A 146 1.97 26.34 1.21
C ASN A 146 0.91 26.99 0.31
N SER A 147 0.98 28.30 0.20
CA SER A 147 0.29 29.08 -0.82
C SER A 147 0.85 28.79 -2.23
N SER A 148 0.25 29.42 -3.24
CA SER A 148 0.74 29.34 -4.63
C SER A 148 2.15 29.89 -4.85
N ASP A 149 2.66 30.73 -3.95
CA ASP A 149 4.03 31.27 -3.99
C ASP A 149 5.01 30.52 -3.07
N ASP A 150 4.65 29.30 -2.66
CA ASP A 150 5.44 28.40 -1.82
C ASP A 150 5.72 28.95 -0.40
N THR A 151 4.83 29.80 0.11
CA THR A 151 4.91 30.34 1.47
C THR A 151 3.95 29.60 2.40
N SER A 152 4.43 29.20 3.58
CA SER A 152 3.59 28.51 4.57
C SER A 152 2.39 29.38 4.94
N ILE A 153 1.20 28.79 4.95
CA ILE A 153 -0.03 29.47 5.37
C ILE A 153 -0.18 29.30 6.87
N PHE A 154 -0.38 30.40 7.58
CA PHE A 154 -0.54 30.41 9.03
C PHE A 154 -2.00 30.61 9.42
N ASP A 155 -2.39 29.96 10.52
CA ASP A 155 -3.65 30.24 11.18
C ASP A 155 -3.63 31.66 11.75
N SER A 156 -4.66 32.45 11.43
CA SER A 156 -4.69 33.88 11.77
C SER A 156 -4.81 34.16 13.26
N GLU A 157 -5.32 33.20 14.04
CA GLU A 157 -5.52 33.33 15.48
C GLU A 157 -4.31 32.83 16.29
N SER A 158 -3.81 31.63 15.97
CA SER A 158 -2.70 30.99 16.70
C SER A 158 -1.32 31.34 16.17
N GLY A 159 -1.20 31.81 14.92
CA GLY A 159 0.09 32.08 14.26
C GLY A 159 0.91 30.82 13.99
N ILE A 160 0.30 29.63 14.02
CA ILE A 160 0.93 28.35 13.74
C ILE A 160 0.70 27.98 12.27
N PRO A 161 1.66 27.35 11.56
CA PRO A 161 1.43 26.85 10.22
C PRO A 161 0.22 25.92 10.16
N LEU A 162 -0.64 26.12 9.17
CA LEU A 162 -1.74 25.21 8.91
C LEU A 162 -1.19 23.88 8.40
N MET A 163 -1.65 22.79 9.01
CA MET A 163 -1.20 21.44 8.70
C MET A 163 -2.29 20.67 7.97
N LYS A 164 -1.92 19.88 6.96
CA LYS A 164 -2.81 18.88 6.34
C LYS A 164 -2.22 17.49 6.41
N ALA A 165 -3.11 16.50 6.46
CA ALA A 165 -2.70 15.10 6.45
C ALA A 165 -2.29 14.71 5.03
N THR A 166 -1.14 14.06 4.90
CA THR A 166 -0.61 13.55 3.64
C THR A 166 -0.21 12.09 3.78
N LYS A 167 -0.31 11.34 2.70
CA LYS A 167 0.05 9.92 2.62
C LYS A 167 0.17 9.52 1.16
N CYS A 168 0.83 8.40 0.88
CA CYS A 168 0.79 7.84 -0.48
C CYS A 168 -0.68 7.67 -0.93
N ASP A 169 -0.98 8.20 -2.10
CA ASP A 169 -2.27 8.23 -2.76
C ASP A 169 -2.29 7.30 -3.98
N PHE A 170 -1.28 6.45 -4.12
CA PHE A 170 -1.06 5.59 -5.28
C PHE A 170 -0.84 6.36 -6.61
N CYS A 171 -0.64 7.68 -6.54
CA CYS A 171 -0.70 8.56 -7.71
C CYS A 171 -1.95 8.27 -8.56
N TYR A 172 -3.11 8.10 -7.90
CA TYR A 172 -4.36 7.66 -8.52
C TYR A 172 -4.87 8.60 -9.62
N ASP A 173 -4.43 9.86 -9.60
CA ASP A 173 -4.75 10.90 -10.57
C ASP A 173 -3.76 10.95 -11.75
N GLN A 174 -2.68 10.18 -11.71
CA GLN A 174 -1.68 10.11 -12.77
C GLN A 174 -2.00 8.98 -13.75
N PRO A 175 -2.10 9.25 -15.07
CA PRO A 175 -2.35 8.22 -16.07
C PRO A 175 -1.32 7.06 -16.06
N GLY A 176 -0.09 7.34 -15.64
CA GLY A 176 0.98 6.34 -15.52
C GLY A 176 0.99 5.57 -14.18
N GLY A 177 0.08 5.87 -13.25
CA GLY A 177 0.04 5.29 -11.91
C GLY A 177 1.15 5.81 -10.96
N PRO A 178 1.69 4.96 -10.05
CA PRO A 178 2.71 5.38 -9.08
C PRO A 178 4.02 5.86 -9.70
N ALA A 179 4.36 7.14 -9.51
CA ALA A 179 5.61 7.73 -10.03
C ALA A 179 6.87 7.04 -9.48
N CYS A 180 6.85 6.63 -8.21
CA CYS A 180 7.94 5.92 -7.56
C CYS A 180 8.25 4.56 -8.22
N VAL A 181 7.21 3.86 -8.71
CA VAL A 181 7.39 2.58 -9.43
C VAL A 181 7.98 2.82 -10.81
N ARG A 182 7.41 3.76 -11.58
CA ARG A 182 7.90 4.09 -12.93
C ARG A 182 9.34 4.62 -12.95
N ALA A 183 9.76 5.30 -11.90
CA ALA A 183 11.10 5.88 -11.81
C ALA A 183 12.20 4.84 -11.52
N CYS A 184 11.85 3.63 -11.09
CA CYS A 184 12.86 2.64 -10.74
C CYS A 184 13.38 1.91 -11.98
N ALA A 185 14.55 2.30 -12.47
CA ALA A 185 15.22 1.67 -13.60
C ALA A 185 15.65 0.20 -13.36
N HIS A 186 15.52 -0.29 -12.13
CA HIS A 186 15.91 -1.65 -11.73
C HIS A 186 14.71 -2.58 -11.50
N ASP A 187 13.48 -2.11 -11.71
CA ASP A 187 12.20 -2.72 -11.29
C ASP A 187 12.27 -3.33 -9.87
N ALA A 188 12.93 -2.62 -8.96
CA ALA A 188 13.11 -3.06 -7.59
C ALA A 188 11.90 -2.75 -6.71
N ILE A 189 11.03 -1.81 -7.09
CA ILE A 189 9.89 -1.35 -6.29
C ILE A 189 8.58 -1.70 -6.99
N MET A 190 7.61 -2.19 -6.21
CA MET A 190 6.27 -2.51 -6.70
C MET A 190 5.21 -2.10 -5.68
N ARG A 191 3.96 -2.03 -6.16
CA ARG A 191 2.79 -1.83 -5.32
C ARG A 191 1.83 -3.01 -5.50
N THR A 192 1.73 -3.87 -4.51
CA THR A 192 1.07 -5.18 -4.60
C THR A 192 0.44 -5.56 -3.26
N SER A 193 -0.41 -6.59 -3.25
CA SER A 193 -0.82 -7.23 -1.99
C SER A 193 0.26 -8.21 -1.51
N ILE A 194 0.25 -8.54 -0.23
CA ILE A 194 1.16 -9.55 0.32
C ILE A 194 0.88 -10.95 -0.26
N VAL A 195 -0.38 -11.25 -0.58
CA VAL A 195 -0.76 -12.55 -1.17
C VAL A 195 -0.13 -12.70 -2.55
N GLU A 196 -0.20 -11.66 -3.38
CA GLU A 196 0.47 -11.62 -4.68
C GLU A 196 2.01 -11.68 -4.53
N LEU A 197 2.58 -10.98 -3.53
CA LEU A 197 4.01 -11.06 -3.25
C LEU A 197 4.47 -12.49 -2.93
N ALA A 198 3.71 -13.22 -2.11
CA ALA A 198 4.04 -14.59 -1.76
C ALA A 198 4.06 -15.51 -2.99
N GLN A 199 3.11 -15.33 -3.92
CA GLN A 199 3.09 -16.06 -5.18
C GLN A 199 4.30 -15.73 -6.07
N ILE A 200 4.73 -14.47 -6.12
CA ILE A 200 5.94 -14.06 -6.87
C ILE A 200 7.19 -14.68 -6.25
N ALA A 201 7.28 -14.71 -4.92
CA ALA A 201 8.41 -15.26 -4.19
C ALA A 201 8.55 -16.79 -4.34
N GLU A 202 7.44 -17.52 -4.54
CA GLU A 202 7.45 -18.99 -4.72
C GLU A 202 7.97 -19.44 -6.09
N VAL A 203 7.95 -18.58 -7.11
CA VAL A 203 8.30 -18.93 -8.51
C VAL A 203 9.78 -18.65 -8.81
N ARG A 204 10.49 -17.94 -7.93
CA ARG A 204 11.90 -17.58 -8.07
C ARG A 204 12.82 -18.59 -7.38
#